data_AF-A0A223E605-F1
#
_entry.id   AF-A0A223E605-F1
#
_cell.length_a   1.000
_cell.length_b   1.000
_cell.length_c   1.000
_cell.angle_alpha   90.00
_cell.angle_beta   90.00
_cell.angle_gamma   90.00
#
_symmetry.space_group_name_H-M   'P 1'
#
loop_
_entity.id
_entity.type
_entity.pdbx_description
1 polymer ?
#
loop_
_entity_poly.entity_id
_entity_poly.type
_entity_poly.pdbx_seq_one_letter_code
_entity_poly.pdbx_strand_id
1 'polypeptide(L)'
;MCIGSTIQEVSRKEKIPYTTVERIFYSVAKEKEKEHVETLESVLENNELILSLDEIAVRKGHRYETVLMDTQSGSVLGMEHQRSYRSTQILLAKKILSNKCVHTVVMDMWDPFHKAVKSIFPEACIVIDKYHVVQKVTHALDQVRKKTPGLKKDGLNS
;
A
#
# COMPACT_ATOMS: atom_id res chain seq x y z
N MET A 1 -1.22 -10.24 -23.15
CA MET A 1 -1.23 -11.72 -23.16
C MET A 1 -0.57 -12.37 -21.94
N CYS A 2 -0.12 -11.62 -20.90
CA CYS A 2 0.64 -12.18 -19.77
C CYS A 2 0.20 -11.67 -18.38
N ILE A 3 -0.87 -10.88 -18.30
CA ILE A 3 -1.32 -10.28 -17.03
C ILE A 3 -2.00 -11.37 -16.20
N GLY A 4 -1.46 -11.65 -15.00
CA GLY A 4 -1.97 -12.68 -14.09
C GLY A 4 -1.48 -14.10 -14.37
N SER A 5 -0.47 -14.29 -15.23
CA SER A 5 0.16 -15.59 -15.49
C SER A 5 1.60 -15.64 -14.99
N THR A 6 2.06 -16.80 -14.54
CA THR A 6 3.43 -16.99 -14.06
C THR A 6 4.44 -17.07 -15.22
N ILE A 7 5.71 -16.73 -14.97
CA ILE A 7 6.81 -16.86 -15.95
C ILE A 7 6.86 -18.30 -16.51
N GLN A 8 6.60 -19.29 -15.66
CA GLN A 8 6.60 -20.70 -16.04
C GLN A 8 5.41 -21.06 -16.96
N GLU A 9 4.24 -20.49 -16.73
CA GLU A 9 3.09 -20.67 -17.63
C GLU A 9 3.33 -20.01 -18.99
N VAL A 10 3.94 -18.83 -19.02
CA VAL A 10 4.30 -18.12 -20.26
C VAL A 10 5.35 -18.93 -21.02
N SER A 11 6.39 -19.42 -20.35
CA SER A 11 7.41 -20.31 -20.93
C SER A 11 6.78 -21.56 -21.57
N ARG A 12 5.88 -22.24 -20.85
CA ARG A 12 5.19 -23.43 -21.35
C ARG A 12 4.28 -23.14 -22.53
N LYS A 13 3.53 -22.03 -22.48
CA LYS A 13 2.57 -21.64 -23.52
C LYS A 13 3.26 -21.21 -24.81
N GLU A 14 4.29 -20.39 -24.70
CA GLU A 14 5.01 -19.82 -25.85
C GLU A 14 6.16 -20.73 -26.33
N LYS A 15 6.40 -21.86 -25.65
CA LYS A 15 7.51 -22.80 -25.91
C LYS A 15 8.90 -22.13 -25.88
N ILE A 16 9.05 -21.08 -25.08
CA ILE A 16 10.30 -20.36 -24.89
C ILE A 16 10.96 -20.89 -23.61
N PRO A 17 12.29 -21.12 -23.58
CA PRO A 17 13.00 -21.51 -22.35
C PRO A 17 12.73 -20.53 -21.21
N TYR A 18 12.48 -21.07 -20.00
CA TYR A 18 12.19 -20.28 -18.80
C TYR A 18 13.17 -19.12 -18.59
N THR A 19 14.47 -19.38 -18.74
CA THR A 19 15.55 -18.40 -18.54
C THR A 19 15.50 -17.23 -19.53
N THR A 20 14.95 -17.44 -20.72
CA THR A 20 14.76 -16.38 -21.72
C THR A 20 13.56 -15.52 -21.36
N VAL A 21 12.43 -16.14 -20.98
CA VAL A 21 11.24 -15.41 -20.53
C VAL A 21 11.55 -14.61 -19.27
N GLU A 22 12.27 -15.20 -18.32
CA GLU A 22 12.73 -14.55 -17.10
C GLU A 22 13.62 -13.33 -17.40
N ARG A 23 14.58 -13.47 -18.33
CA ARG A 23 15.45 -12.36 -18.73
C ARG A 23 14.68 -11.22 -19.38
N ILE A 24 13.75 -11.54 -20.29
CA ILE A 24 12.89 -10.54 -20.93
C ILE A 24 12.04 -9.84 -19.87
N PHE A 25 11.42 -10.60 -18.97
CA PHE A 25 10.60 -10.08 -17.90
C PHE A 25 11.37 -9.07 -17.03
N TYR A 26 12.55 -9.45 -16.54
CA TYR A 26 13.36 -8.55 -15.71
C TYR A 26 13.93 -7.35 -16.48
N SER A 27 14.20 -7.50 -17.79
CA SER A 27 14.63 -6.37 -18.62
C SER A 27 13.52 -5.33 -18.74
N VAL A 28 12.29 -5.77 -19.03
CA VAL A 28 11.11 -4.89 -19.09
C VAL A 28 10.77 -4.33 -17.72
N ALA A 29 10.88 -5.13 -16.64
CA ALA A 29 10.63 -4.66 -15.28
C ALA A 29 11.57 -3.51 -14.89
N LYS A 30 12.86 -3.62 -15.25
CA LYS A 30 13.85 -2.58 -14.99
C LYS A 30 13.59 -1.30 -15.81
N GLU A 31 13.19 -1.45 -17.06
CA GLU A 31 12.80 -0.32 -17.91
C GLU A 31 11.54 0.38 -17.35
N LYS A 32 10.54 -0.39 -16.94
CA LYS A 32 9.32 0.11 -16.28
C LYS A 32 9.61 0.79 -14.95
N GLU A 33 10.57 0.28 -14.17
CA GLU A 33 11.02 0.94 -12.94
C GLU A 33 11.63 2.31 -13.24
N LYS A 34 12.45 2.42 -14.28
CA LYS A 34 13.06 3.70 -14.70
C LYS A 34 12.02 4.68 -15.22
N GLU A 35 11.12 4.25 -16.10
CA GLU A 35 9.98 5.05 -16.57
C GLU A 35 9.12 5.54 -15.41
N HIS A 36 8.86 4.65 -14.44
CA HIS A 36 8.08 4.99 -13.26
C HIS A 36 8.78 6.05 -12.40
N VAL A 37 10.09 5.93 -12.16
CA VAL A 37 10.87 6.93 -11.41
C VAL A 37 10.88 8.28 -12.14
N GLU A 38 11.12 8.31 -13.44
CA GLU A 38 11.11 9.56 -14.23
C GLU A 38 9.73 10.23 -14.23
N THR A 39 8.67 9.44 -14.38
CA THR A 39 7.28 9.93 -14.26
C THR A 39 7.04 10.50 -12.87
N LEU A 40 7.51 9.80 -11.83
CA LEU A 40 7.41 10.26 -10.45
C LEU A 40 8.09 11.62 -10.25
N GLU A 41 9.35 11.73 -10.67
CA GLU A 41 10.13 12.97 -10.55
C GLU A 41 9.41 14.14 -11.22
N SER A 42 8.85 13.93 -12.42
CA SER A 42 8.08 14.97 -13.12
C SER A 42 6.79 15.41 -12.40
N VAL A 43 6.11 14.48 -11.70
CA VAL A 43 4.91 14.76 -10.89
C VAL A 43 5.29 15.46 -9.59
N LEU A 44 6.38 15.03 -8.94
CA LEU A 44 6.91 15.61 -7.70
C LEU A 44 7.30 17.10 -7.87
N GLU A 45 7.74 17.51 -9.06
CA GLU A 45 8.13 18.89 -9.36
C GLU A 45 6.94 19.85 -9.55
N ASN A 46 5.76 19.35 -9.94
CA ASN A 46 4.68 20.20 -10.44
C ASN A 46 3.35 20.09 -9.66
N ASN A 47 3.19 19.11 -8.76
CA ASN A 47 1.92 18.86 -8.08
C ASN A 47 2.05 18.70 -6.56
N GLU A 48 0.97 19.06 -5.85
CA GLU A 48 0.77 18.66 -4.47
C GLU A 48 0.60 17.15 -4.38
N LEU A 49 1.37 16.49 -3.52
CA LEU A 49 1.29 15.04 -3.34
C LEU A 49 0.35 14.68 -2.21
N ILE A 50 -0.58 13.77 -2.52
CA ILE A 50 -1.43 13.13 -1.53
C ILE A 50 -1.03 11.67 -1.46
N LEU A 51 -0.29 11.31 -0.42
CA LEU A 51 0.26 9.98 -0.25
C LEU A 51 -0.74 9.07 0.46
N SER A 52 -0.70 7.78 0.14
CA SER A 52 -1.38 6.72 0.90
C SER A 52 -0.36 5.68 1.36
N LEU A 53 -0.41 5.36 2.65
CA LEU A 53 0.31 4.26 3.28
C LEU A 53 -0.66 3.15 3.66
N ASP A 54 -0.47 1.97 3.09
CA ASP A 54 -1.31 0.81 3.36
C ASP A 54 -0.48 -0.48 3.52
N GLU A 55 -1.13 -1.53 3.99
CA GLU A 55 -0.56 -2.84 4.24
C GLU A 55 -1.11 -3.87 3.25
N ILE A 56 -0.23 -4.51 2.47
CA ILE A 56 -0.63 -5.59 1.57
C ILE A 56 -0.15 -6.95 2.10
N ALA A 57 -1.06 -7.93 2.11
CA ALA A 57 -0.72 -9.31 2.43
C ALA A 57 -0.15 -10.03 1.20
N VAL A 58 1.18 -10.16 1.14
CA VAL A 58 1.86 -10.84 0.01
C VAL A 58 1.71 -12.36 0.09
N ARG A 59 1.51 -12.91 1.30
CA ARG A 59 1.16 -14.32 1.51
C ARG A 59 0.11 -14.41 2.60
N LYS A 60 -1.01 -15.11 2.32
CA LYS A 60 -2.12 -15.31 3.27
C LYS A 60 -1.58 -15.61 4.67
N GLY A 61 -1.83 -14.68 5.60
CA GLY A 61 -1.68 -14.87 7.05
C GLY A 61 -0.32 -14.60 7.68
N HIS A 62 0.77 -14.35 6.93
CA HIS A 62 2.11 -14.33 7.54
C HIS A 62 3.12 -13.28 7.06
N ARG A 63 2.87 -12.60 5.92
CA ARG A 63 3.77 -11.54 5.44
C ARG A 63 2.98 -10.35 4.96
N TYR A 64 3.21 -9.25 5.63
CA TYR A 64 2.64 -7.97 5.32
C TYR A 64 3.74 -7.01 4.88
N GLU A 65 3.49 -6.30 3.80
CA GLU A 65 4.40 -5.33 3.22
C GLU A 65 3.77 -3.96 3.25
N THR A 66 4.59 -2.95 3.54
CA THR A 66 4.15 -1.55 3.58
C THR A 66 4.19 -1.02 2.15
N VAL A 67 3.06 -0.53 1.66
CA VAL A 67 2.94 0.05 0.32
C VAL A 67 2.76 1.55 0.44
N LEU A 68 3.51 2.30 -0.35
CA LEU A 68 3.37 3.74 -0.50
C LEU A 68 2.83 4.04 -1.90
N MET A 69 1.75 4.81 -1.97
CA MET A 69 1.09 5.16 -3.22
C MET A 69 0.85 6.67 -3.29
N ASP A 70 0.83 7.22 -4.50
CA ASP A 70 0.22 8.52 -4.76
C ASP A 70 -1.26 8.30 -5.09
N THR A 71 -2.14 8.91 -4.30
CA THR A 71 -3.58 8.77 -4.46
C THR A 71 -4.13 9.55 -5.65
N GLN A 72 -3.43 10.59 -6.13
CA GLN A 72 -3.89 11.34 -7.29
C GLN A 72 -3.65 10.57 -8.60
N SER A 73 -2.44 10.07 -8.81
CA SER A 73 -2.13 9.25 -9.99
C SER A 73 -2.60 7.80 -9.86
N GLY A 74 -2.87 7.31 -8.65
CA GLY A 74 -3.14 5.89 -8.39
C GLY A 74 -1.90 5.01 -8.52
N SER A 75 -0.71 5.60 -8.53
CA SER A 75 0.55 4.89 -8.78
C SER A 75 1.21 4.43 -7.48
N VAL A 76 1.79 3.23 -7.49
CA VAL A 76 2.59 2.70 -6.37
C VAL A 76 3.99 3.28 -6.43
N LEU A 77 4.36 4.11 -5.44
CA LEU A 77 5.68 4.75 -5.35
C LEU A 77 6.76 3.79 -4.84
N GLY A 78 6.35 2.81 -4.03
CA GLY A 78 7.25 1.79 -3.54
C GLY A 78 6.60 0.85 -2.53
N MET A 79 7.35 -0.19 -2.20
CA MET A 79 6.97 -1.20 -1.23
C MET A 79 8.18 -1.56 -0.38
N GLU A 80 8.00 -1.73 0.93
CA GLU A 80 9.05 -2.17 1.84
C GLU A 80 8.57 -3.34 2.70
N HIS A 81 9.51 -4.23 3.02
CA HIS A 81 9.20 -5.43 3.77
C HIS A 81 8.88 -5.08 5.23
N GLN A 82 7.90 -5.78 5.80
CA GLN A 82 7.39 -5.61 7.17
C GLN A 82 6.62 -4.31 7.39
N ARG A 83 5.64 -4.42 8.27
CA ARG A 83 4.99 -3.28 8.92
C ARG A 83 5.88 -2.88 10.10
N SER A 84 6.65 -1.80 10.01
CA SER A 84 7.47 -1.28 11.12
C SER A 84 7.74 0.21 10.96
N TYR A 85 8.04 0.91 12.05
CA TYR A 85 8.47 2.32 11.99
C TYR A 85 9.66 2.53 11.05
N ARG A 86 10.63 1.60 11.08
CA ARG A 86 11.84 1.67 10.25
C ARG A 86 11.53 1.46 8.78
N SER A 87 10.73 0.45 8.43
CA SER A 87 10.37 0.20 7.03
C SER A 87 9.57 1.37 6.44
N THR A 88 8.67 1.97 7.21
CA THR A 88 7.95 3.18 6.79
C THR A 88 8.88 4.38 6.63
N GLN A 89 9.82 4.61 7.57
CA GLN A 89 10.80 5.69 7.42
C GLN A 89 11.66 5.50 6.17
N ILE A 90 12.16 4.29 5.94
CA ILE A 90 12.99 3.97 4.78
C ILE A 90 12.21 4.23 3.49
N LEU A 91 10.96 3.78 3.43
CA LEU A 91 10.12 3.92 2.25
C LEU A 91 9.85 5.40 1.93
N LEU A 92 9.50 6.20 2.93
CA LEU A 92 9.24 7.63 2.78
C LEU A 92 10.52 8.41 2.42
N ALA A 93 11.65 8.12 3.09
CA ALA A 93 12.91 8.84 2.86
C ALA A 93 13.57 8.49 1.52
N LYS A 94 13.45 7.25 1.03
CA LYS A 94 14.03 6.85 -0.27
C LYS A 94 13.27 7.40 -1.46
N LYS A 95 11.95 7.56 -1.35
CA LYS A 95 11.07 7.82 -2.50
C LYS A 95 10.62 9.26 -2.61
N ILE A 96 10.77 10.06 -1.55
CA ILE A 96 10.34 11.46 -1.55
C ILE A 96 11.59 12.32 -1.42
N LEU A 97 12.05 12.84 -2.56
CA LEU A 97 13.24 13.69 -2.66
C LEU A 97 13.01 15.10 -2.10
N SER A 98 11.75 15.53 -2.00
CA SER A 98 11.38 16.85 -1.46
C SER A 98 10.19 16.75 -0.52
N ASN A 99 10.44 16.96 0.78
CA ASN A 99 9.40 16.95 1.81
C ASN A 99 8.41 18.11 1.69
N LYS A 100 8.71 19.12 0.86
CA LYS A 100 7.88 20.32 0.69
C LYS A 100 6.64 20.10 -0.18
N CYS A 101 6.59 19.01 -0.95
CA CYS A 101 5.46 18.74 -1.84
C CYS A 101 4.37 17.87 -1.17
N VAL A 102 4.66 17.27 -0.02
CA VAL A 102 3.75 16.35 0.69
C VAL A 102 2.91 17.12 1.70
N HIS A 103 1.66 17.38 1.33
CA HIS A 103 0.72 18.12 2.18
C HIS A 103 -0.20 17.19 2.96
N THR A 104 -0.56 16.05 2.38
CA THR A 104 -1.51 15.10 2.97
C THR A 104 -0.99 13.69 2.89
N VAL A 105 -1.10 12.94 3.99
CA VAL A 105 -0.81 11.51 4.06
C VAL A 105 -2.02 10.78 4.62
N VAL A 106 -2.59 9.89 3.81
CA VAL A 106 -3.65 8.96 4.16
C VAL A 106 -3.03 7.67 4.71
N MET A 107 -3.49 7.17 5.86
CA MET A 107 -2.95 5.94 6.46
C MET A 107 -3.96 5.21 7.37
N ASP A 108 -3.70 3.95 7.72
CA ASP A 108 -4.36 3.27 8.85
C ASP A 108 -3.94 3.91 10.19
N MET A 109 -4.72 3.67 11.25
CA MET A 109 -4.51 4.17 12.63
C MET A 109 -3.31 3.52 13.36
N TRP A 110 -2.31 3.07 12.63
CA TRP A 110 -1.20 2.33 13.23
C TRP A 110 -0.08 3.27 13.68
N ASP A 111 0.19 3.26 14.98
CA ASP A 111 1.18 4.11 15.66
C ASP A 111 2.52 4.26 14.93
N PRO A 112 3.15 3.19 14.42
CA PRO A 112 4.41 3.31 13.70
C PRO A 112 4.33 4.13 12.42
N PHE A 113 3.21 4.08 11.68
CA PHE A 113 3.02 4.94 10.50
C PHE A 113 2.88 6.39 10.91
N HIS A 114 2.06 6.66 11.93
CA HIS A 114 1.88 8.01 12.45
C HIS A 114 3.21 8.64 12.88
N LYS A 115 4.02 7.90 13.66
CA LYS A 115 5.34 8.36 14.11
C LYS A 115 6.29 8.60 12.95
N ALA A 116 6.34 7.68 11.98
CA ALA A 116 7.24 7.80 10.83
C ALA A 116 6.90 9.03 9.97
N VAL A 117 5.62 9.25 9.71
CA VAL A 117 5.15 10.39 8.93
C VAL A 117 5.38 11.70 9.67
N LYS A 118 5.04 11.79 10.97
CA LYS A 118 5.34 13.01 11.74
C LYS A 118 6.84 13.31 11.83
N SER A 119 7.69 12.28 11.83
CA SER A 119 9.15 12.45 11.83
C SER A 119 9.69 13.01 10.51
N ILE A 120 9.07 12.69 9.37
CA ILE A 120 9.59 13.06 8.04
C ILE A 120 8.85 14.29 7.47
N PHE A 121 7.53 14.33 7.66
CA PHE A 121 6.62 15.39 7.21
C PHE A 121 5.87 15.97 8.43
N PRO A 122 6.54 16.77 9.28
CA PRO A 122 5.92 17.33 10.47
C PRO A 122 4.69 18.19 10.16
N GLU A 123 4.74 18.91 9.03
CA GLU A 123 3.69 19.81 8.55
C GLU A 123 2.57 19.12 7.77
N ALA A 124 2.70 17.82 7.44
CA ALA A 124 1.67 17.13 6.69
C ALA A 124 0.40 16.89 7.52
N CYS A 125 -0.75 17.05 6.86
CA CYS A 125 -2.04 16.63 7.38
C CYS A 125 -2.14 15.10 7.33
N ILE A 126 -2.41 14.47 8.46
CA ILE A 126 -2.62 13.02 8.53
C ILE A 126 -4.11 12.73 8.49
N VAL A 127 -4.52 12.00 7.46
CA VAL A 127 -5.91 11.57 7.27
C VAL A 127 -5.99 10.07 7.53
N ILE A 128 -6.95 9.67 8.38
CA ILE A 128 -7.18 8.26 8.66
C ILE A 128 -8.11 7.66 7.60
N ASP A 129 -7.74 6.51 7.06
CA ASP A 129 -8.59 5.80 6.11
C ASP A 129 -9.90 5.31 6.77
N LYS A 130 -11.02 5.76 6.21
CA LYS A 130 -12.38 5.40 6.63
C LYS A 130 -12.65 3.90 6.58
N TYR A 131 -12.08 3.17 5.61
CA TYR A 131 -12.34 1.73 5.46
C TYR A 131 -11.83 0.97 6.67
N HIS A 132 -10.59 1.26 7.08
CA HIS A 132 -9.97 0.69 8.27
C HIS A 132 -10.73 1.04 9.55
N VAL A 133 -11.24 2.27 9.68
CA VAL A 133 -12.08 2.67 10.81
C VAL A 133 -13.35 1.83 10.88
N VAL A 134 -14.10 1.75 9.78
CA VAL A 134 -15.35 0.98 9.71
C VAL A 134 -15.11 -0.50 9.98
N GLN A 135 -14.03 -1.07 9.42
CA GLN A 135 -13.65 -2.46 9.64
C GLN A 135 -13.35 -2.73 11.12
N LYS A 136 -12.58 -1.86 11.80
CA LYS A 136 -12.27 -2.03 13.23
C LYS A 136 -13.52 -1.91 14.11
N VAL A 137 -14.41 -0.94 13.83
CA VAL A 137 -15.68 -0.79 14.55
C VAL A 137 -16.56 -2.03 14.39
N THR A 138 -16.70 -2.52 13.15
CA THR A 138 -17.48 -3.73 12.85
C THR A 138 -16.91 -4.93 13.59
N HIS A 139 -15.59 -5.11 13.58
CA HIS A 139 -14.93 -6.19 14.30
C HIS A 139 -15.13 -6.11 15.81
N ALA A 140 -15.09 -4.91 16.41
CA ALA A 140 -15.37 -4.72 17.82
C ALA A 140 -16.82 -5.08 18.18
N LEU A 141 -17.78 -4.65 17.36
CA LEU A 141 -19.19 -5.00 17.53
C LEU A 141 -19.42 -6.51 17.43
N ASP A 142 -18.77 -7.18 16.47
CA ASP A 142 -18.85 -8.62 16.31
C ASP A 142 -18.23 -9.38 17.48
N GLN A 143 -17.15 -8.87 18.08
CA GLN A 143 -16.58 -9.45 19.30
C GLN A 143 -17.52 -9.36 20.49
N VAL A 144 -18.20 -8.22 20.67
CA VAL A 144 -19.21 -8.05 21.74
C VAL A 144 -20.39 -9.00 21.50
N ARG A 145 -20.89 -9.09 20.27
CA ARG A 145 -21.95 -10.04 19.89
C ARG A 145 -21.58 -11.49 20.18
N LYS A 146 -20.32 -11.88 19.92
CA LYS A 146 -19.82 -13.24 20.21
C LYS A 146 -19.64 -13.50 21.71
N LYS A 147 -19.26 -12.48 22.49
CA LYS A 147 -19.09 -12.58 23.96
C LYS A 147 -20.41 -12.54 24.73
N THR A 148 -21.47 -12.03 24.13
CA THR A 148 -22.81 -11.98 24.74
C THR A 148 -23.82 -12.68 23.81
N PRO A 149 -23.94 -14.02 23.88
CA PRO A 149 -24.96 -14.74 23.14
C PRO A 149 -26.32 -14.41 23.76
N GLY A 150 -27.06 -13.45 23.17
CA GLY A 150 -28.37 -13.09 23.72
C GLY A 150 -29.07 -11.84 23.18
N LEU A 151 -28.41 -10.94 22.44
CA LEU A 151 -29.10 -9.80 21.81
C LEU A 151 -29.85 -10.26 20.54
N LYS A 152 -30.88 -11.09 20.72
CA LYS A 152 -31.97 -11.19 19.74
C LYS A 152 -32.56 -9.80 19.58
N LYS A 153 -32.84 -9.40 18.34
CA LYS A 153 -33.63 -8.21 18.05
C LYS A 153 -34.94 -8.31 18.83
N ASP A 154 -35.10 -7.49 19.87
CA ASP A 154 -36.43 -7.03 20.24
C ASP A 154 -36.89 -6.14 19.08
N GLY A 155 -37.54 -6.78 18.11
CA GLY A 155 -38.29 -6.10 17.08
C GLY A 155 -39.30 -5.21 17.79
N LEU A 156 -39.21 -3.91 17.50
CA LEU A 156 -40.16 -2.91 17.96
C LEU A 156 -41.59 -3.41 17.76
N ASN A 157 -42.36 -3.36 18.84
CA ASN A 157 -43.81 -3.32 18.80
C ASN A 157 -44.27 -2.22 17.84
N SER A 158 -45.07 -2.59 16.84
CA SER A 158 -46.16 -1.79 16.25
C SER A 158 -47.07 -2.75 15.48
#